data_AF-A0A6B3MQ70-F1
#
_entry.id   AF-A0A6B3MQ70-F1
#
_cell.length_a   1.000
_cell.length_b   1.000
_cell.length_c   1.000
_cell.angle_alpha   90.00
_cell.angle_beta   90.00
_cell.angle_gamma   90.00
#
_symmetry.space_group_name_H-M   'P 1'
#
loop_
_entity.id
_entity.type
_entity.pdbx_description
1 polymer ?
#
loop_
_entity_poly.entity_id
_entity_poly.type
_entity_poly.pdbx_seq_one_letter_code
_entity_poly.pdbx_strand_id
1 'polypeptide(L)'
;MIQTIQISQSSVFLVSGGAKGITAECVIRIAQHQPCKFILLGRSSIMTDEPDWAKDCFDESELKKRIMNNILGQGQKPTPMEVQRVFKTIVSSREIHKTLLAIEEAGGQADYIDVDVTDALALQQKLATVVERMGPITGIIHGAGVLADKLIEKKSEQDFERVYATKVKGFQNLLSCVSPGQLDYLVLFSSVAGFYGNIGQSDYAIANEILNKSAHLVKQHHPSCHVVAINWGPWDSGMVTSGLKKAFAKRNIEIIPIPVGTNMLVKELDSANQDTAQVVIGTPLEPVLGELNPELRSYRIRRKLTVDANPFLQDHVIGGYPVLPATCAVGWIINACEQLYPGYKFFSYTNFKFFKGIIFNHTLAREYILDLKEIAKTNDGSIEFEAKIRTKKQESKIPYHEHYRVHIKLVREIPSAPTYENANVEEDSKITEKIPSSLYQSEESSLFHGPSFWGVKRVLNLTPTKITAACAWSSISDRQQGQFPIQNFNPYIADLKTHATGILIYYFHQEELLPAQSEKFEQFAMIPAGETFYVSTELKSKVNKNVIVDIITHNREGQIYSRWLGWKGTIYPIGSKGI
;
A
#
# COMPACT_ATOMS: atom_id res chain seq x y z
N MET A 1 -19.19 18.34 -12.54
CA MET A 1 -18.55 19.31 -11.62
C MET A 1 -18.75 18.77 -10.23
N ILE A 2 -17.69 18.33 -9.55
CA ILE A 2 -17.76 17.89 -8.15
C ILE A 2 -17.95 19.17 -7.33
N GLN A 3 -19.04 19.23 -6.58
CA GLN A 3 -19.37 20.37 -5.74
C GLN A 3 -18.32 20.46 -4.61
N THR A 4 -17.68 21.62 -4.46
CA THR A 4 -16.71 21.85 -3.39
C THR A 4 -17.43 21.80 -2.04
N ILE A 5 -17.15 20.78 -1.24
CA ILE A 5 -17.74 20.63 0.10
C ILE A 5 -17.02 21.57 1.06
N GLN A 6 -17.78 22.34 1.84
CA GLN A 6 -17.28 23.17 2.92
C GLN A 6 -18.15 23.03 4.16
N ILE A 7 -17.51 23.02 5.33
CA ILE A 7 -18.20 23.08 6.62
C ILE A 7 -18.94 24.41 6.72
N SER A 8 -20.17 24.36 7.19
CA SER A 8 -21.04 25.53 7.38
C SER A 8 -21.72 25.50 8.74
N GLN A 9 -22.38 26.59 9.12
CA GLN A 9 -23.16 26.65 10.36
C GLN A 9 -24.32 25.64 10.41
N SER A 10 -24.79 25.15 9.25
CA SER A 10 -25.79 24.09 9.18
C SER A 10 -25.21 22.68 9.26
N SER A 11 -23.88 22.52 9.16
CA SER A 11 -23.25 21.21 9.28
C SER A 11 -23.43 20.66 10.70
N VAL A 12 -23.85 19.38 10.79
CA VAL A 12 -24.06 18.66 12.05
C VAL A 12 -23.15 17.43 12.06
N PHE A 13 -22.18 17.42 12.97
CA PHE A 13 -21.26 16.30 13.16
C PHE A 13 -21.71 15.39 14.30
N LEU A 14 -21.91 14.10 14.01
CA LEU A 14 -22.04 13.05 15.00
C LEU A 14 -20.65 12.55 15.41
N VAL A 15 -20.28 12.71 16.68
CA VAL A 15 -18.90 12.52 17.13
C VAL A 15 -18.83 11.48 18.24
N SER A 16 -18.34 10.28 17.93
CA SER A 16 -18.11 9.27 18.96
C SER A 16 -16.82 9.51 19.73
N GLY A 17 -16.86 9.40 21.05
CA GLY A 17 -15.71 9.74 21.90
C GLY A 17 -15.39 11.24 21.89
N GLY A 18 -16.34 12.09 21.48
CA GLY A 18 -16.12 13.50 21.19
C GLY A 18 -16.11 14.43 22.39
N ALA A 19 -16.49 13.96 23.58
CA ALA A 19 -16.68 14.83 24.74
C ALA A 19 -15.47 14.93 25.68
N LYS A 20 -14.42 14.13 25.43
CA LYS A 20 -13.18 14.11 26.24
C LYS A 20 -11.96 13.79 25.38
N GLY A 21 -10.78 14.15 25.88
CA GLY A 21 -9.50 13.80 25.24
C GLY A 21 -9.30 14.42 23.85
N ILE A 22 -8.52 13.73 22.98
CA ILE A 22 -8.06 14.28 21.69
C ILE A 22 -9.21 14.60 20.73
N THR A 23 -10.25 13.77 20.70
CA THR A 23 -11.41 14.01 19.83
C THR A 23 -12.15 15.29 20.26
N ALA A 24 -12.22 15.60 21.56
CA ALA A 24 -12.79 16.85 22.07
C ALA A 24 -11.99 18.07 21.62
N GLU A 25 -10.66 18.02 21.77
CA GLU A 25 -9.77 19.10 21.30
C GLU A 25 -9.90 19.34 19.79
N CYS A 26 -10.13 18.27 19.04
CA CYS A 26 -10.38 18.31 17.60
C CYS A 26 -11.69 19.02 17.24
N VAL A 27 -12.81 18.67 17.89
CA VAL A 27 -14.09 19.33 17.62
C VAL A 27 -14.10 20.79 18.06
N ILE A 28 -13.43 21.13 19.17
CA ILE A 28 -13.22 22.52 19.59
C ILE A 28 -12.46 23.28 18.49
N ARG A 29 -11.39 22.70 17.94
CA ARG A 29 -10.62 23.34 16.86
C ARG A 29 -11.43 23.50 15.58
N ILE A 30 -12.29 22.53 15.24
CA ILE A 30 -13.22 22.67 14.11
C ILE A 30 -14.17 23.84 14.36
N ALA A 31 -14.79 23.93 15.54
CA ALA A 31 -15.69 25.03 15.89
C ALA A 31 -14.99 26.41 15.82
N GLN A 32 -13.75 26.49 16.31
CA GLN A 32 -12.92 27.71 16.26
C GLN A 32 -12.60 28.14 14.83
N HIS A 33 -12.43 27.19 13.91
CA HIS A 33 -12.13 27.48 12.51
C HIS A 33 -13.39 27.84 11.72
N GLN A 34 -14.47 27.09 11.96
CA GLN A 34 -15.76 27.30 11.33
C GLN A 34 -16.89 26.87 12.29
N PRO A 35 -17.68 27.83 12.79
CA PRO A 35 -18.82 27.53 13.66
C PRO A 35 -19.80 26.54 13.01
N CYS A 36 -20.10 25.45 13.71
CA CYS A 36 -21.02 24.39 13.28
C CYS A 36 -21.58 23.64 14.50
N LYS A 37 -22.34 22.57 14.25
CA LYS A 37 -23.08 21.83 15.28
C LYS A 37 -22.47 20.46 15.54
N PHE A 38 -22.47 20.01 16.80
CA PHE A 38 -21.89 18.73 17.21
C PHE A 38 -22.83 17.95 18.13
N ILE A 39 -23.00 16.66 17.83
CA ILE A 39 -23.64 15.68 18.72
C ILE A 39 -22.51 14.80 19.26
N LEU A 40 -22.09 15.06 20.50
CA LEU A 40 -20.98 14.37 21.15
C LEU A 40 -21.49 13.11 21.87
N LEU A 41 -20.90 11.95 21.58
CA LEU A 41 -21.24 10.69 22.21
C LEU A 41 -20.13 10.22 23.16
N GLY A 42 -20.50 9.66 24.31
CA GLY A 42 -19.58 8.93 25.17
C GLY A 42 -20.33 8.16 26.26
N ARG A 43 -19.64 7.29 27.01
CA ARG A 43 -20.29 6.44 28.03
C ARG A 43 -20.43 7.09 29.41
N SER A 44 -19.84 8.27 29.61
CA SER A 44 -19.79 8.90 30.92
C SER A 44 -21.08 9.65 31.16
N SER A 45 -21.85 9.28 32.19
CA SER A 45 -23.00 10.08 32.58
C SER A 45 -22.56 11.50 32.95
N ILE A 46 -23.34 12.47 32.48
CA ILE A 46 -23.16 13.90 32.77
C ILE A 46 -24.09 14.29 33.93
N MET A 47 -23.59 15.10 34.85
CA MET A 47 -24.40 15.69 35.92
C MET A 47 -24.91 17.05 35.47
N THR A 48 -26.22 17.26 35.57
CA THR A 48 -26.87 18.55 35.31
C THR A 48 -26.41 19.61 36.29
N ASP A 49 -26.35 19.26 37.58
CA ASP A 49 -25.86 20.13 38.65
C ASP A 49 -24.77 19.43 39.46
N GLU A 50 -23.61 20.08 39.58
CA GLU A 50 -22.55 19.59 40.45
C GLU A 50 -22.91 19.86 41.92
N PRO A 51 -22.77 18.88 42.84
CA PRO A 51 -23.07 19.10 44.26
C PRO A 51 -22.21 20.20 44.88
N ASP A 52 -22.79 21.01 45.76
CA ASP A 52 -22.10 22.15 46.38
C ASP A 52 -20.82 21.77 47.13
N TRP A 53 -20.78 20.58 47.75
CA TRP A 53 -19.58 20.09 48.44
C TRP A 53 -18.44 19.75 47.47
N ALA A 54 -18.72 19.45 46.19
CA ALA A 54 -17.72 19.12 45.19
C ALA A 54 -17.15 20.37 44.51
N LYS A 55 -17.93 21.45 44.41
CA LYS A 55 -17.59 22.69 43.70
C LYS A 55 -16.23 23.25 44.12
N ASP A 56 -15.54 23.82 43.14
CA ASP A 56 -14.23 24.49 43.27
C ASP A 56 -13.11 23.64 43.90
N CYS A 57 -13.28 22.30 43.91
CA CYS A 57 -12.29 21.36 44.42
C CYS A 57 -11.66 20.57 43.28
N PHE A 58 -10.45 20.96 42.86
CA PHE A 58 -9.73 20.32 41.75
C PHE A 58 -8.62 19.36 42.21
N ASP A 59 -8.24 19.41 43.49
CA ASP A 59 -7.28 18.46 44.06
C ASP A 59 -7.93 17.08 44.23
N GLU A 60 -7.28 16.04 43.70
CA GLU A 60 -7.83 14.68 43.72
C GLU A 60 -7.99 14.14 45.15
N SER A 61 -7.02 14.38 46.02
CA SER A 61 -7.04 13.85 47.38
C SER A 61 -8.13 14.51 48.21
N GLU A 62 -8.26 15.83 48.08
CA GLU A 62 -9.29 16.61 48.75
C GLU A 62 -10.69 16.26 48.24
N LEU A 63 -10.88 16.16 46.92
CA LEU A 63 -12.18 15.78 46.37
C LEU A 63 -12.61 14.39 46.83
N LYS A 64 -11.68 13.42 46.88
CA LYS A 64 -11.95 12.09 47.45
C LYS A 64 -12.34 12.14 48.92
N LYS A 65 -11.72 13.01 49.73
CA LYS A 65 -12.13 13.22 51.13
C LYS A 65 -13.54 13.79 51.24
N ARG A 66 -13.89 14.79 50.43
CA ARG A 66 -15.24 15.37 50.41
C ARG A 66 -16.29 14.33 50.02
N ILE A 67 -15.99 13.48 49.03
CA ILE A 67 -16.86 12.35 48.65
C ILE A 67 -17.06 11.39 49.83
N MET A 68 -15.98 10.99 50.51
CA MET A 68 -16.07 10.10 51.68
C MET A 68 -16.94 10.71 52.79
N ASN A 69 -16.73 11.98 53.10
CA ASN A 69 -17.51 12.70 54.12
C ASN A 69 -18.99 12.81 53.75
N ASN A 70 -19.30 13.05 52.47
CA ASN A 70 -20.69 13.09 52.00
C ASN A 70 -21.38 11.72 52.13
N ILE A 71 -20.70 10.63 51.76
CA ILE A 71 -21.26 9.26 51.88
C ILE A 71 -21.49 8.92 53.37
N LEU A 72 -20.55 9.27 54.25
CA LEU A 72 -20.70 9.12 55.70
C LEU A 72 -21.88 9.95 56.24
N GLY A 73 -22.03 11.19 55.79
CA GLY A 73 -23.14 12.08 56.17
C GLY A 73 -24.51 11.56 55.74
N GLN A 74 -24.57 10.68 54.73
CA GLN A 74 -25.79 9.98 54.28
C GLN A 74 -26.05 8.67 55.04
N GLY A 75 -25.27 8.38 56.09
CA GLY A 75 -25.41 7.15 56.89
C GLY A 75 -24.87 5.89 56.21
N GLN A 76 -24.10 6.04 55.12
CA GLN A 76 -23.51 4.93 54.37
C GLN A 76 -22.01 4.80 54.66
N LYS A 77 -21.45 3.59 54.52
CA LYS A 77 -20.02 3.35 54.70
C LYS A 77 -19.29 3.57 53.36
N PRO A 78 -18.36 4.53 53.24
CA PRO A 78 -17.68 4.81 51.98
C PRO A 78 -16.72 3.67 51.61
N THR A 79 -17.02 2.96 50.52
CA THR A 79 -16.08 1.99 49.95
C THR A 79 -15.13 2.67 48.96
N PRO A 80 -13.87 2.21 48.80
CA PRO A 80 -12.94 2.77 47.81
C PRO A 80 -13.49 2.76 46.38
N MET A 81 -14.26 1.72 46.03
CA MET A 81 -14.87 1.58 44.71
C MET A 81 -15.96 2.63 44.46
N GLU A 82 -16.83 2.88 45.44
CA GLU A 82 -17.87 3.92 45.33
C GLU A 82 -17.27 5.31 45.30
N VAL A 83 -16.29 5.60 46.16
CA VAL A 83 -15.58 6.88 46.17
C VAL A 83 -14.93 7.14 44.80
N GLN A 84 -14.25 6.13 44.24
CA GLN A 84 -13.63 6.24 42.93
C GLN A 84 -14.67 6.40 41.80
N ARG A 85 -15.85 5.76 41.91
CA ARG A 85 -16.95 5.91 40.94
C ARG A 85 -17.51 7.33 40.94
N VAL A 86 -17.83 7.88 42.11
CA VAL A 86 -18.33 9.26 42.24
C VAL A 86 -17.28 10.25 41.77
N PHE A 87 -16.02 10.08 42.17
CA PHE A 87 -14.90 10.89 41.72
C PHE A 87 -14.78 10.93 40.19
N LYS A 88 -14.78 9.75 39.54
CA LYS A 88 -14.73 9.66 38.07
C LYS A 88 -15.92 10.33 37.39
N THR A 89 -17.10 10.28 38.01
CA THR A 89 -18.32 10.91 37.49
C THR A 89 -18.18 12.43 37.53
N ILE A 90 -17.73 13.00 38.65
CA ILE A 90 -17.49 14.45 38.80
C ILE A 90 -16.44 14.94 37.80
N VAL A 91 -15.28 14.30 37.78
CA VAL A 91 -14.18 14.70 36.87
C VAL A 91 -14.61 14.59 35.41
N SER A 92 -15.30 13.51 35.03
CA SER A 92 -15.80 13.36 33.65
C SER A 92 -16.84 14.41 33.30
N SER A 93 -17.78 14.70 34.20
CA SER A 93 -18.82 15.70 33.97
C SER A 93 -18.21 17.09 33.79
N ARG A 94 -17.21 17.46 34.59
CA ARG A 94 -16.48 18.73 34.44
C ARG A 94 -15.75 18.82 33.11
N GLU A 95 -15.09 17.76 32.66
CA GLU A 95 -14.38 17.74 31.36
C GLU A 95 -15.36 17.86 30.18
N ILE A 96 -16.52 17.19 30.27
CA ILE A 96 -17.59 17.29 29.26
C ILE A 96 -18.14 18.72 29.22
N HIS A 97 -18.52 19.29 30.37
CA HIS A 97 -19.02 20.67 30.45
C HIS A 97 -18.01 21.68 29.91
N LYS A 98 -16.72 21.51 30.23
CA LYS A 98 -15.65 22.34 29.67
C LYS A 98 -15.60 22.24 28.13
N THR A 99 -15.76 21.04 27.58
CA THR A 99 -15.79 20.84 26.12
C THR A 99 -16.99 21.53 25.48
N LEU A 100 -18.19 21.38 26.07
CA LEU A 100 -19.40 22.02 25.58
C LEU A 100 -19.27 23.55 25.59
N LEU A 101 -18.80 24.12 26.70
CA LEU A 101 -18.54 25.57 26.83
C LEU A 101 -17.50 26.05 25.81
N ALA A 102 -16.40 25.33 25.62
CA ALA A 102 -15.37 25.73 24.66
C ALA A 102 -15.87 25.72 23.19
N ILE A 103 -16.81 24.83 22.85
CA ILE A 103 -17.46 24.83 21.54
C ILE A 103 -18.41 26.04 21.42
N GLU A 104 -19.19 26.34 22.45
CA GLU A 104 -20.10 27.49 22.49
C GLU A 104 -19.34 28.81 22.40
N GLU A 105 -18.25 28.97 23.16
CA GLU A 105 -17.34 30.14 23.10
C GLU A 105 -16.71 30.32 21.71
N ALA A 106 -16.51 29.23 20.97
CA ALA A 106 -16.05 29.26 19.58
C ALA A 106 -17.18 29.59 18.58
N GLY A 107 -18.42 29.79 19.04
CA GLY A 107 -19.60 30.08 18.22
C GLY A 107 -20.32 28.84 17.70
N GLY A 108 -19.87 27.64 18.05
CA GLY A 108 -20.54 26.39 17.70
C GLY A 108 -21.71 26.05 18.63
N GLN A 109 -22.40 24.95 18.32
CA GLN A 109 -23.42 24.38 19.21
C GLN A 109 -23.09 22.92 19.47
N ALA A 110 -23.15 22.47 20.71
CA ALA A 110 -22.90 21.08 21.05
C ALA A 110 -23.96 20.53 21.99
N ASP A 111 -24.29 19.26 21.77
CA ASP A 111 -25.10 18.47 22.69
C ASP A 111 -24.37 17.17 23.04
N TYR A 112 -24.59 16.67 24.26
CA TYR A 112 -23.92 15.47 24.76
C TYR A 112 -24.92 14.35 25.04
N ILE A 113 -24.64 13.17 24.48
CA ILE A 113 -25.41 11.95 24.70
C ILE A 113 -24.54 10.93 25.44
N ASP A 114 -25.01 10.50 26.61
CA ASP A 114 -24.38 9.41 27.36
C ASP A 114 -24.81 8.04 26.80
N VAL A 115 -24.07 7.49 25.84
CA VAL A 115 -24.40 6.22 25.18
C VAL A 115 -23.15 5.40 24.88
N ASP A 116 -23.28 4.07 25.01
CA ASP A 116 -22.29 3.14 24.46
C ASP A 116 -22.56 2.96 22.97
N VAL A 117 -21.62 3.38 22.13
CA VAL A 117 -21.75 3.27 20.66
C VAL A 117 -21.89 1.83 20.19
N THR A 118 -21.58 0.84 21.02
CA THR A 118 -21.76 -0.59 20.69
C THR A 118 -23.20 -1.08 20.90
N ASP A 119 -24.04 -0.31 21.60
CA ASP A 119 -25.48 -0.54 21.78
C ASP A 119 -26.26 0.22 20.70
N ALA A 120 -26.60 -0.49 19.62
CA ALA A 120 -27.26 0.09 18.45
C ALA A 120 -28.67 0.64 18.78
N LEU A 121 -29.41 -0.04 19.67
CA LEU A 121 -30.79 0.34 19.98
C LEU A 121 -30.81 1.61 20.82
N ALA A 122 -29.99 1.66 21.88
CA ALA A 122 -29.88 2.84 22.73
C ALA A 122 -29.36 4.06 21.95
N LEU A 123 -28.39 3.83 21.05
CA LEU A 123 -27.86 4.88 20.17
C LEU A 123 -28.96 5.45 19.27
N GLN A 124 -29.71 4.61 18.56
CA GLN A 124 -30.76 5.06 17.66
C GLN A 124 -31.85 5.85 18.40
N GLN A 125 -32.30 5.35 19.56
CA GLN A 125 -33.33 5.99 20.36
C GLN A 125 -32.91 7.36 20.88
N LYS A 126 -31.71 7.48 21.47
CA LYS A 126 -31.24 8.76 22.02
C LYS A 126 -30.89 9.76 20.92
N LEU A 127 -30.39 9.29 19.79
CA LEU A 127 -29.99 10.17 18.68
C LEU A 127 -31.19 10.83 18.00
N ALA A 128 -32.32 10.11 17.84
CA ALA A 128 -33.52 10.64 17.19
C ALA A 128 -33.98 11.98 17.81
N THR A 129 -34.06 12.05 19.15
CA THR A 129 -34.48 13.24 19.89
C THR A 129 -33.56 14.45 19.68
N VAL A 130 -32.26 14.22 19.50
CA VAL A 130 -31.28 15.30 19.31
C VAL A 130 -31.25 15.79 17.86
N VAL A 131 -31.39 14.87 16.90
CA VAL A 131 -31.46 15.19 15.46
C VAL A 131 -32.67 16.10 15.15
N GLU A 132 -33.81 15.89 15.80
CA GLU A 132 -34.98 16.78 15.67
C GLU A 132 -34.67 18.24 16.02
N ARG A 133 -33.79 18.47 17.01
CA ARG A 133 -33.39 19.83 17.45
C ARG A 133 -32.24 20.41 16.63
N MET A 134 -31.25 19.58 16.28
CA MET A 134 -29.99 20.08 15.68
C MET A 134 -30.02 20.11 14.15
N GLY A 135 -30.84 19.27 13.52
CA GLY A 135 -30.91 19.07 12.07
C GLY A 135 -30.28 17.75 11.61
N PRO A 136 -30.36 17.45 10.31
CA PRO A 136 -29.82 16.20 9.74
C PRO A 136 -28.31 16.13 9.91
N ILE A 137 -27.79 14.92 10.17
CA ILE A 137 -26.36 14.69 10.36
C ILE A 137 -25.66 14.69 9.00
N THR A 138 -24.82 15.69 8.78
CA THR A 138 -24.04 15.86 7.55
C THR A 138 -22.61 15.33 7.69
N GLY A 139 -22.15 15.02 8.90
CA GLY A 139 -20.81 14.52 9.14
C GLY A 139 -20.72 13.51 10.26
N ILE A 140 -19.78 12.57 10.15
CA ILE A 140 -19.43 11.65 11.25
C ILE A 140 -17.95 11.80 11.57
N ILE A 141 -17.62 11.92 12.86
CA ILE A 141 -16.25 11.82 13.38
C ILE A 141 -16.18 10.63 14.34
N HIS A 142 -15.54 9.56 13.93
CA HIS A 142 -15.41 8.36 14.73
C HIS A 142 -14.10 8.33 15.52
N GLY A 143 -14.13 8.96 16.71
CA GLY A 143 -13.02 9.03 17.67
C GLY A 143 -13.02 7.99 18.80
N ALA A 144 -14.01 7.09 18.86
CA ALA A 144 -14.11 6.14 19.97
C ALA A 144 -13.04 5.04 19.87
N GLY A 145 -12.41 4.73 21.01
CA GLY A 145 -11.40 3.68 21.06
C GLY A 145 -10.97 3.37 22.48
N VAL A 146 -10.51 2.13 22.68
CA VAL A 146 -9.92 1.65 23.92
C VAL A 146 -8.73 0.75 23.61
N LEU A 147 -7.85 0.56 24.59
CA LEU A 147 -6.68 -0.31 24.49
C LEU A 147 -6.83 -1.52 25.44
N ALA A 148 -6.20 -2.62 25.05
CA ALA A 148 -6.05 -3.85 25.83
C ALA A 148 -4.68 -4.49 25.55
N ASP A 149 -3.62 -3.71 25.71
CA ASP A 149 -2.26 -4.05 25.28
C ASP A 149 -1.73 -5.32 25.98
N LYS A 150 -1.51 -6.37 25.19
CA LYS A 150 -0.96 -7.67 25.61
C LYS A 150 -0.32 -8.35 24.40
N LEU A 151 0.75 -9.12 24.62
CA LEU A 151 1.28 -9.99 23.57
C LEU A 151 0.19 -10.98 23.09
N ILE A 152 0.26 -11.38 21.82
CA ILE A 152 -0.82 -12.15 21.18
C ILE A 152 -1.12 -13.45 21.91
N GLU A 153 -0.08 -14.12 22.44
CA GLU A 153 -0.20 -15.36 23.22
C GLU A 153 -0.84 -15.16 24.61
N LYS A 154 -1.04 -13.92 25.04
CA LYS A 154 -1.67 -13.55 26.33
C LYS A 154 -3.01 -12.82 26.17
N LYS A 155 -3.49 -12.63 24.93
CA LYS A 155 -4.78 -11.95 24.69
C LYS A 155 -5.95 -12.91 24.90
N SER A 156 -6.96 -12.45 25.62
CA SER A 156 -8.25 -13.13 25.74
C SER A 156 -9.23 -12.63 24.66
N GLU A 157 -10.28 -13.41 24.41
CA GLU A 157 -11.39 -12.98 23.53
C GLU A 157 -12.07 -11.71 24.04
N GLN A 158 -12.17 -11.54 25.36
CA GLN A 158 -12.76 -10.34 25.97
C GLN A 158 -11.90 -9.08 25.72
N ASP A 159 -10.57 -9.22 25.71
CA ASP A 159 -9.67 -8.12 25.35
C ASP A 159 -9.92 -7.70 23.89
N PHE A 160 -9.97 -8.68 22.99
CA PHE A 160 -10.23 -8.45 21.56
C PHE A 160 -11.59 -7.78 21.36
N GLU A 161 -12.67 -8.36 21.89
CA GLU A 161 -14.04 -7.86 21.69
C GLU A 161 -14.19 -6.44 22.23
N ARG A 162 -13.57 -6.13 23.38
CA ARG A 162 -13.59 -4.77 23.94
C ARG A 162 -12.97 -3.74 23.00
N VAL A 163 -11.82 -4.04 22.39
CA VAL A 163 -11.12 -3.14 21.46
C VAL A 163 -11.84 -3.08 20.12
N TYR A 164 -12.16 -4.24 19.55
CA TYR A 164 -12.82 -4.40 18.26
C TYR A 164 -14.20 -3.76 18.26
N ALA A 165 -15.07 -4.10 19.22
CA ALA A 165 -16.45 -3.60 19.25
C ALA A 165 -16.49 -2.07 19.36
N THR A 166 -15.64 -1.47 20.20
CA THR A 166 -15.63 -0.01 20.38
C THR A 166 -15.35 0.74 19.08
N LYS A 167 -14.40 0.24 18.26
CA LYS A 167 -14.00 0.87 16.99
C LYS A 167 -14.84 0.41 15.80
N VAL A 168 -14.97 -0.90 15.61
CA VAL A 168 -15.58 -1.46 14.39
C VAL A 168 -17.09 -1.52 14.53
N LYS A 169 -17.62 -2.19 15.57
CA LYS A 169 -19.07 -2.28 15.79
C LYS A 169 -19.67 -0.91 16.11
N GLY A 170 -18.97 -0.09 16.88
CA GLY A 170 -19.34 1.30 17.13
C GLY A 170 -19.48 2.11 15.84
N PHE A 171 -18.50 2.02 14.93
CA PHE A 171 -18.58 2.66 13.62
C PHE A 171 -19.74 2.14 12.78
N GLN A 172 -19.95 0.82 12.72
CA GLN A 172 -21.08 0.21 12.00
C GLN A 172 -22.44 0.73 12.52
N ASN A 173 -22.59 0.89 13.83
CA ASN A 173 -23.80 1.42 14.44
C ASN A 173 -24.02 2.91 14.12
N LEU A 174 -22.95 3.70 13.97
CA LEU A 174 -23.10 5.10 13.50
C LEU A 174 -23.60 5.15 12.06
N LEU A 175 -23.06 4.29 11.19
CA LEU A 175 -23.49 4.20 9.78
C LEU A 175 -24.90 3.63 9.61
N SER A 176 -25.39 2.82 10.54
CA SER A 176 -26.79 2.36 10.51
C SER A 176 -27.78 3.44 10.93
N CYS A 177 -27.34 4.42 11.73
CA CYS A 177 -28.15 5.58 12.11
C CYS A 177 -28.17 6.66 11.01
N VAL A 178 -27.11 6.74 10.20
CA VAL A 178 -26.93 7.81 9.21
C VAL A 178 -26.42 7.21 7.89
N SER A 179 -27.30 7.17 6.88
CA SER A 179 -26.94 6.68 5.55
C SER A 179 -25.72 7.43 4.97
N PRO A 180 -24.68 6.73 4.48
CA PRO A 180 -23.49 7.38 3.93
C PRO A 180 -23.76 8.34 2.76
N GLY A 181 -24.84 8.13 2.01
CA GLY A 181 -25.23 9.01 0.89
C GLY A 181 -25.66 10.42 1.31
N GLN A 182 -25.92 10.66 2.59
CA GLN A 182 -26.25 11.99 3.12
C GLN A 182 -25.04 12.73 3.71
N LEU A 183 -23.90 12.03 3.85
CA LEU A 183 -22.73 12.59 4.52
C LEU A 183 -21.90 13.44 3.56
N ASP A 184 -21.62 14.66 4.00
CA ASP A 184 -20.58 15.50 3.44
C ASP A 184 -19.19 15.05 3.93
N TYR A 185 -19.11 14.59 5.18
CA TYR A 185 -17.85 14.23 5.84
C TYR A 185 -17.92 12.89 6.59
N LEU A 186 -16.89 12.07 6.42
CA LEU A 186 -16.66 10.88 7.24
C LEU A 186 -15.19 10.83 7.68
N VAL A 187 -14.94 11.13 8.96
CA VAL A 187 -13.61 11.23 9.54
C VAL A 187 -13.39 10.09 10.53
N LEU A 188 -12.43 9.21 10.26
CA LEU A 188 -12.13 8.05 11.09
C LEU A 188 -10.79 8.25 11.81
N PHE A 189 -10.82 8.22 13.15
CA PHE A 189 -9.59 8.27 13.94
C PHE A 189 -8.99 6.87 14.00
N SER A 190 -8.10 6.62 13.04
CA SER A 190 -7.27 5.44 12.96
C SER A 190 -5.96 5.65 13.74
N SER A 191 -4.98 4.76 13.56
CA SER A 191 -3.68 4.85 14.20
C SER A 191 -2.58 4.27 13.31
N VAL A 192 -1.37 4.81 13.44
CA VAL A 192 -0.17 4.21 12.84
C VAL A 192 0.00 2.73 13.21
N ALA A 193 -0.54 2.27 14.34
CA ALA A 193 -0.55 0.86 14.71
C ALA A 193 -1.41 -0.01 13.78
N GLY A 194 -2.46 0.52 13.16
CA GLY A 194 -3.24 -0.18 12.14
C GLY A 194 -2.46 -0.37 10.84
N PHE A 195 -1.65 0.63 10.49
CA PHE A 195 -0.89 0.64 9.24
C PHE A 195 0.45 -0.11 9.33
N TYR A 196 1.25 0.15 10.38
CA TYR A 196 2.58 -0.43 10.57
C TYR A 196 2.61 -1.61 11.55
N GLY A 197 1.52 -1.84 12.28
CA GLY A 197 1.51 -2.76 13.42
C GLY A 197 2.15 -2.15 14.68
N ASN A 198 1.87 -2.75 15.83
CA ASN A 198 2.61 -2.47 17.06
C ASN A 198 2.60 -3.70 17.98
N ILE A 199 3.72 -3.96 18.65
CA ILE A 199 3.86 -5.11 19.55
C ILE A 199 2.87 -4.96 20.70
N GLY A 200 2.09 -6.02 20.95
CA GLY A 200 1.08 -6.05 22.00
C GLY A 200 -0.28 -5.46 21.62
N GLN A 201 -0.43 -4.98 20.38
CA GLN A 201 -1.62 -4.26 19.93
C GLN A 201 -2.27 -4.92 18.70
N SER A 202 -2.28 -6.26 18.63
CA SER A 202 -2.82 -6.96 17.46
C SER A 202 -4.30 -6.66 17.17
N ASP A 203 -5.15 -6.68 18.19
CA ASP A 203 -6.58 -6.31 18.11
C ASP A 203 -6.79 -4.85 17.74
N TYR A 204 -6.03 -3.94 18.33
CA TYR A 204 -6.05 -2.52 18.01
C TYR A 204 -5.59 -2.25 16.57
N ALA A 205 -4.54 -2.93 16.11
CA ALA A 205 -4.08 -2.85 14.73
C ALA A 205 -5.18 -3.32 13.75
N ILE A 206 -5.78 -4.49 14.02
CA ILE A 206 -6.90 -5.02 13.24
C ILE A 206 -8.05 -4.02 13.18
N ALA A 207 -8.48 -3.48 14.33
CA ALA A 207 -9.61 -2.56 14.40
C ALA A 207 -9.37 -1.26 13.61
N ASN A 208 -8.16 -0.69 13.69
CA ASN A 208 -7.80 0.51 12.95
C ASN A 208 -7.63 0.25 11.45
N GLU A 209 -7.06 -0.89 11.04
CA GLU A 209 -6.94 -1.23 9.63
C GLU A 209 -8.30 -1.51 8.97
N ILE A 210 -9.26 -2.06 9.72
CA ILE A 210 -10.65 -2.16 9.25
C ILE A 210 -11.23 -0.77 8.98
N LEU A 211 -10.98 0.22 9.84
CA LEU A 211 -11.40 1.62 9.57
C LEU A 211 -10.71 2.18 8.33
N ASN A 212 -9.40 1.94 8.16
CA ASN A 212 -8.65 2.36 6.98
C ASN A 212 -9.30 1.81 5.69
N LYS A 213 -9.53 0.49 5.63
CA LYS A 213 -10.17 -0.13 4.46
C LYS A 213 -11.63 0.28 4.28
N SER A 214 -12.35 0.54 5.37
CA SER A 214 -13.71 1.07 5.30
C SER A 214 -13.75 2.47 4.69
N ALA A 215 -12.78 3.33 4.99
CA ALA A 215 -12.70 4.66 4.36
C ALA A 215 -12.54 4.55 2.83
N HIS A 216 -11.65 3.68 2.34
CA HIS A 216 -11.51 3.41 0.90
C HIS A 216 -12.81 2.90 0.27
N LEU A 217 -13.49 1.94 0.93
CA LEU A 217 -14.75 1.40 0.44
C LEU A 217 -15.85 2.47 0.41
N VAL A 218 -16.02 3.27 1.47
CA VAL A 218 -17.04 4.33 1.49
C VAL A 218 -16.73 5.39 0.45
N LYS A 219 -15.47 5.84 0.30
CA LYS A 219 -15.08 6.81 -0.74
C LYS A 219 -15.36 6.29 -2.15
N GLN A 220 -15.11 5.01 -2.40
CA GLN A 220 -15.40 4.37 -3.69
C GLN A 220 -16.90 4.37 -4.00
N HIS A 221 -17.76 4.08 -3.01
CA HIS A 221 -19.22 4.03 -3.19
C HIS A 221 -19.89 5.42 -3.13
N HIS A 222 -19.27 6.39 -2.46
CA HIS A 222 -19.76 7.75 -2.27
C HIS A 222 -18.66 8.77 -2.61
N PRO A 223 -18.30 8.94 -3.90
CA PRO A 223 -17.17 9.79 -4.30
C PRO A 223 -17.31 11.27 -3.90
N SER A 224 -18.56 11.74 -3.76
CA SER A 224 -18.86 13.09 -3.29
C SER A 224 -18.52 13.27 -1.81
N CYS A 225 -18.67 12.26 -0.96
CA CYS A 225 -18.34 12.37 0.46
C CYS A 225 -16.83 12.60 0.66
N HIS A 226 -16.47 13.56 1.50
CA HIS A 226 -15.10 13.71 2.00
C HIS A 226 -14.87 12.67 3.09
N VAL A 227 -14.27 11.54 2.70
CA VAL A 227 -13.96 10.42 3.60
C VAL A 227 -12.46 10.40 3.86
N VAL A 228 -12.05 10.38 5.13
CA VAL A 228 -10.63 10.24 5.49
C VAL A 228 -10.45 9.36 6.74
N ALA A 229 -9.56 8.37 6.64
CA ALA A 229 -9.01 7.65 7.79
C ALA A 229 -7.64 8.22 8.18
N ILE A 230 -7.57 8.87 9.34
CA ILE A 230 -6.36 9.52 9.82
C ILE A 230 -5.61 8.56 10.75
N ASN A 231 -4.46 8.08 10.28
CA ASN A 231 -3.58 7.18 11.03
C ASN A 231 -2.68 8.03 11.93
N TRP A 232 -3.21 8.34 13.12
CA TRP A 232 -2.50 9.17 14.09
C TRP A 232 -1.31 8.45 14.72
N GLY A 233 -0.18 9.16 14.79
CA GLY A 233 0.93 8.89 15.70
C GLY A 233 0.56 9.20 17.16
N PRO A 234 1.50 9.04 18.11
CA PRO A 234 1.22 9.28 19.52
C PRO A 234 1.01 10.77 19.80
N TRP A 235 -0.07 11.11 20.51
CA TRP A 235 -0.38 12.49 20.91
C TRP A 235 0.16 12.81 22.31
N ASP A 236 0.38 14.09 22.58
CA ASP A 236 0.82 14.59 23.90
C ASP A 236 -0.29 14.59 24.96
N SER A 237 -1.30 13.73 24.80
CA SER A 237 -2.45 13.57 25.70
C SER A 237 -3.19 12.26 25.38
N GLY A 238 -4.26 11.98 26.12
CA GLY A 238 -5.11 10.81 25.94
C GLY A 238 -4.44 9.52 26.39
N MET A 239 -4.15 8.63 25.43
CA MET A 239 -3.68 7.27 25.71
C MET A 239 -2.17 7.16 26.00
N VAL A 240 -1.41 8.26 25.88
CA VAL A 240 0.04 8.27 26.08
C VAL A 240 0.38 8.66 27.53
N THR A 241 0.93 7.71 28.28
CA THR A 241 1.43 7.94 29.65
C THR A 241 2.87 8.46 29.64
N SER A 242 3.33 9.04 30.75
CA SER A 242 4.71 9.52 30.91
C SER A 242 5.78 8.43 30.66
N GLY A 243 5.47 7.17 31.00
CA GLY A 243 6.33 6.02 30.68
C GLY A 243 6.42 5.73 29.18
N LEU A 244 5.30 5.83 28.46
CA LEU A 244 5.25 5.67 27.01
C LEU A 244 6.02 6.77 26.27
N LYS A 245 5.97 8.02 26.76
CA LYS A 245 6.74 9.13 26.17
C LYS A 245 8.24 8.81 26.10
N LYS A 246 8.80 8.23 27.17
CA LYS A 246 10.21 7.82 27.22
C LYS A 246 10.53 6.69 26.25
N ALA A 247 9.59 5.75 26.05
CA ALA A 247 9.76 4.65 25.11
C ALA A 247 9.73 5.12 23.65
N PHE A 248 8.86 6.07 23.32
CA PHE A 248 8.79 6.67 21.98
C PHE A 248 10.05 7.46 21.65
N ALA A 249 10.55 8.28 22.58
CA ALA A 249 11.79 9.04 22.40
C ALA A 249 12.99 8.13 22.09
N LYS A 250 13.09 6.96 22.75
CA LYS A 250 14.16 5.98 22.47
C LYS A 250 14.10 5.37 21.06
N ARG A 251 12.95 5.45 20.40
CA ARG A 251 12.71 4.93 19.05
C ARG A 251 12.64 6.04 18.00
N ASN A 252 13.02 7.28 18.38
CA ASN A 252 12.88 8.48 17.56
C ASN A 252 11.44 8.70 17.05
N ILE A 253 10.44 8.28 17.83
CA ILE A 253 9.04 8.56 17.54
C ILE A 253 8.67 9.86 18.26
N GLU A 254 8.37 10.90 17.49
CA GLU A 254 7.95 12.18 18.02
C GLU A 254 6.49 12.13 18.47
N ILE A 255 6.19 12.88 19.53
CA ILE A 255 4.85 13.02 20.06
C ILE A 255 4.21 14.25 19.42
N ILE A 256 2.99 14.08 18.92
CA ILE A 256 2.22 15.15 18.27
C ILE A 256 1.69 16.11 19.35
N PRO A 257 2.11 17.38 19.35
CA PRO A 257 1.52 18.38 20.24
C PRO A 257 0.04 18.59 19.89
N ILE A 258 -0.82 18.78 20.91
CA ILE A 258 -2.27 18.94 20.71
C ILE A 258 -2.61 20.05 19.70
N PRO A 259 -2.01 21.27 19.77
CA PRO A 259 -2.34 22.33 18.81
C PRO A 259 -1.97 21.97 17.37
N VAL A 260 -0.89 21.20 17.18
CA VAL A 260 -0.42 20.75 15.86
C VAL A 260 -1.38 19.71 15.31
N GLY A 261 -1.68 18.65 16.05
CA GLY A 261 -2.57 17.59 15.57
C GLY A 261 -3.98 18.09 15.26
N THR A 262 -4.53 18.96 16.10
CA THR A 262 -5.86 19.58 15.88
C THR A 262 -5.88 20.48 14.64
N ASN A 263 -4.80 21.23 14.37
CA ASN A 263 -4.66 22.00 13.13
C ASN A 263 -4.53 21.11 11.89
N MET A 264 -3.80 19.99 12.01
CA MET A 264 -3.68 19.04 10.90
C MET A 264 -5.03 18.39 10.57
N LEU A 265 -5.85 18.09 11.58
CA LEU A 265 -7.23 17.62 11.34
C LEU A 265 -8.02 18.65 10.52
N VAL A 266 -8.04 19.92 10.93
CA VAL A 266 -8.79 20.95 10.20
C VAL A 266 -8.31 21.08 8.76
N LYS A 267 -6.99 21.09 8.53
CA LYS A 267 -6.42 21.10 7.18
C LYS A 267 -6.84 19.88 6.36
N GLU A 268 -6.92 18.70 6.96
CA GLU A 268 -7.36 17.50 6.26
C GLU A 268 -8.82 17.61 5.79
N LEU A 269 -9.65 18.43 6.46
CA LEU A 269 -11.04 18.66 6.03
C LEU A 269 -11.19 19.66 4.88
N ASP A 270 -10.09 20.30 4.44
CA ASP A 270 -10.10 21.18 3.28
C ASP A 270 -10.46 20.42 1.99
N SER A 271 -11.22 21.07 1.12
CA SER A 271 -11.64 20.50 -0.18
C SER A 271 -10.48 20.03 -1.07
N ALA A 272 -9.28 20.60 -0.90
CA ALA A 272 -8.07 20.18 -1.62
C ALA A 272 -7.63 18.74 -1.27
N ASN A 273 -8.05 18.23 -0.10
CA ASN A 273 -7.71 16.89 0.38
C ASN A 273 -8.87 15.89 0.20
N GLN A 274 -9.98 16.28 -0.43
CA GLN A 274 -11.19 15.45 -0.55
C GLN A 274 -10.97 14.08 -1.20
N ASP A 275 -9.93 13.94 -2.03
CA ASP A 275 -9.59 12.68 -2.71
C ASP A 275 -8.63 11.78 -1.91
N THR A 276 -8.15 12.23 -0.74
CA THR A 276 -7.28 11.47 0.15
C THR A 276 -8.12 10.64 1.13
N ALA A 277 -8.37 9.38 0.79
CA ALA A 277 -9.15 8.48 1.66
C ALA A 277 -8.42 8.05 2.95
N GLN A 278 -7.09 8.19 2.98
CA GLN A 278 -6.25 7.73 4.09
C GLN A 278 -4.96 8.54 4.18
N VAL A 279 -4.64 9.02 5.37
CA VAL A 279 -3.41 9.78 5.64
C VAL A 279 -2.72 9.28 6.90
N VAL A 280 -1.41 9.43 6.98
CA VAL A 280 -0.60 9.19 8.20
C VAL A 280 -0.15 10.54 8.72
N ILE A 281 -0.42 10.83 10.00
CA ILE A 281 0.01 12.06 10.66
C ILE A 281 0.82 11.67 11.89
N GLY A 282 2.14 11.89 11.81
CA GLY A 282 3.11 11.53 12.83
C GLY A 282 4.49 11.31 12.22
N THR A 283 5.45 10.84 13.01
CA THR A 283 6.78 10.48 12.50
C THR A 283 6.68 9.29 11.54
N PRO A 284 7.29 9.34 10.35
CA PRO A 284 7.44 8.17 9.49
C PRO A 284 8.10 7.04 10.30
N LEU A 285 7.38 5.92 10.45
CA LEU A 285 7.95 4.73 11.08
C LEU A 285 8.72 3.98 9.99
N GLU A 286 10.03 4.20 9.93
CA GLU A 286 10.87 3.36 9.08
C GLU A 286 10.86 1.93 9.64
N PRO A 287 10.59 0.91 8.80
CA PRO A 287 10.73 -0.48 9.22
C PRO A 287 12.18 -0.69 9.66
N VAL A 288 12.39 -1.01 10.93
CA VAL A 288 13.73 -1.43 11.38
C VAL A 288 14.00 -2.76 10.69
N LEU A 289 14.83 -2.74 9.65
CA LEU A 289 15.23 -3.96 8.93
C LEU A 289 15.98 -4.84 9.91
N GLY A 290 15.36 -5.96 10.29
CA GLY A 290 15.98 -6.96 11.15
C GLY A 290 17.30 -7.49 10.55
N GLU A 291 18.13 -8.06 11.41
CA GLU A 291 19.28 -8.84 10.95
C GLU A 291 18.80 -10.05 10.13
N LEU A 292 19.54 -10.40 9.07
CA LEU A 292 19.22 -11.60 8.31
C LEU A 292 19.47 -12.83 9.17
N ASN A 293 18.45 -13.68 9.31
CA ASN A 293 18.67 -15.02 9.83
C ASN A 293 19.62 -15.77 8.86
N PRO A 294 20.79 -16.26 9.33
CA PRO A 294 21.76 -16.95 8.49
C PRO A 294 21.28 -18.30 7.95
N GLU A 295 20.24 -18.90 8.53
CA GLU A 295 19.68 -20.16 8.08
C GLU A 295 19.10 -20.05 6.66
N LEU A 296 19.55 -20.95 5.78
CA LEU A 296 19.03 -21.04 4.41
C LEU A 296 17.73 -21.86 4.37
N ARG A 297 16.73 -21.32 3.68
CA ARG A 297 15.38 -21.89 3.56
C ARG A 297 15.04 -22.21 2.11
N SER A 298 14.03 -23.06 1.95
CA SER A 298 13.44 -23.36 0.65
C SER A 298 11.94 -23.12 0.71
N TYR A 299 11.41 -22.56 -0.36
CA TYR A 299 9.99 -22.19 -0.49
C TYR A 299 9.43 -22.82 -1.75
N ARG A 300 8.15 -23.16 -1.67
CA ARG A 300 7.38 -23.65 -2.82
C ARG A 300 6.10 -22.85 -2.94
N ILE A 301 5.94 -22.22 -4.09
CA ILE A 301 4.76 -21.42 -4.44
C ILE A 301 4.04 -22.11 -5.59
N ARG A 302 2.72 -22.23 -5.49
CA ARG A 302 1.87 -22.80 -6.53
C ARG A 302 1.05 -21.70 -7.17
N ARG A 303 0.96 -21.72 -8.50
CA ARG A 303 0.22 -20.72 -9.27
C ARG A 303 -0.60 -21.40 -10.36
N LYS A 304 -1.87 -21.00 -10.47
CA LYS A 304 -2.71 -21.27 -11.63
C LYS A 304 -2.61 -20.08 -12.58
N LEU A 305 -2.39 -20.37 -13.86
CA LEU A 305 -2.33 -19.38 -14.94
C LEU A 305 -3.53 -19.58 -15.86
N THR A 306 -4.17 -18.48 -16.26
CA THR A 306 -5.25 -18.46 -17.26
C THR A 306 -5.11 -17.21 -18.12
N VAL A 307 -5.68 -17.22 -19.33
CA VAL A 307 -5.69 -16.04 -20.20
C VAL A 307 -6.52 -14.91 -19.58
N ASP A 308 -7.70 -15.22 -19.04
CA ASP A 308 -8.60 -14.21 -18.46
C ASP A 308 -7.97 -13.44 -17.28
N ALA A 309 -7.14 -14.13 -16.48
CA ALA A 309 -6.42 -13.52 -15.37
C ALA A 309 -5.16 -12.73 -15.81
N ASN A 310 -4.77 -12.81 -17.08
CA ASN A 310 -3.55 -12.19 -17.62
C ASN A 310 -3.81 -11.62 -19.03
N PRO A 311 -4.61 -10.55 -19.17
CA PRO A 311 -5.02 -10.02 -20.47
C PRO A 311 -3.88 -9.64 -21.42
N PHE A 312 -2.71 -9.23 -20.89
CA PHE A 312 -1.53 -8.94 -21.71
C PHE A 312 -1.05 -10.11 -22.57
N LEU A 313 -1.43 -11.36 -22.28
CA LEU A 313 -1.04 -12.53 -23.09
C LEU A 313 -1.58 -12.45 -24.52
N GLN A 314 -2.66 -11.70 -24.74
CA GLN A 314 -3.16 -11.42 -26.10
C GLN A 314 -2.16 -10.62 -26.94
N ASP A 315 -1.22 -9.94 -26.28
CA ASP A 315 -0.18 -9.12 -26.91
C ASP A 315 1.17 -9.84 -26.97
N HIS A 316 1.24 -11.15 -26.65
CA HIS A 316 2.47 -11.94 -26.79
C HIS A 316 2.12 -13.33 -27.34
N VAL A 317 1.95 -13.39 -28.66
CA VAL A 317 1.40 -14.53 -29.38
C VAL A 317 2.43 -15.06 -30.37
N ILE A 318 2.86 -16.31 -30.22
CA ILE A 318 3.82 -16.96 -31.12
C ILE A 318 3.10 -18.11 -31.82
N GLY A 319 3.24 -18.25 -33.14
CA GLY A 319 2.60 -19.33 -33.90
C GLY A 319 1.09 -19.44 -33.68
N GLY A 320 0.39 -18.31 -33.44
CA GLY A 320 -1.05 -18.25 -33.18
C GLY A 320 -1.49 -18.59 -31.75
N TYR A 321 -0.56 -18.88 -30.83
CA TYR A 321 -0.88 -19.18 -29.43
C TYR A 321 -0.30 -18.13 -28.48
N PRO A 322 -1.06 -17.69 -27.45
CA PRO A 322 -0.50 -16.88 -26.38
C PRO A 322 0.60 -17.68 -25.65
N VAL A 323 1.74 -17.04 -25.43
CA VAL A 323 2.90 -17.62 -24.75
C VAL A 323 3.28 -16.72 -23.59
N LEU A 324 3.66 -17.29 -22.45
CA LEU A 324 4.19 -16.49 -21.34
C LEU A 324 5.57 -15.91 -21.72
N PRO A 325 5.75 -14.58 -21.69
CA PRO A 325 7.07 -13.98 -21.87
C PRO A 325 8.05 -14.50 -20.81
N ALA A 326 9.28 -14.81 -21.23
CA ALA A 326 10.33 -15.26 -20.31
C ALA A 326 10.62 -14.20 -19.21
N THR A 327 10.51 -12.92 -19.57
CA THR A 327 10.65 -11.78 -18.66
C THR A 327 9.54 -11.72 -17.62
N CYS A 328 8.29 -12.07 -17.95
CA CYS A 328 7.20 -12.23 -16.98
C CYS A 328 7.46 -13.40 -16.03
N ALA A 329 8.01 -14.51 -16.52
CA ALA A 329 8.41 -15.63 -15.66
C ALA A 329 9.52 -15.21 -14.67
N VAL A 330 10.51 -14.45 -15.12
CA VAL A 330 11.54 -13.86 -14.24
C VAL A 330 10.92 -12.84 -13.26
N GLY A 331 10.00 -12.00 -13.71
CA GLY A 331 9.27 -11.05 -12.85
C GLY A 331 8.48 -11.75 -11.74
N TRP A 332 7.85 -12.90 -12.03
CA TRP A 332 7.23 -13.72 -10.98
C TRP A 332 8.26 -14.18 -9.94
N ILE A 333 9.41 -14.69 -10.38
CA ILE A 333 10.48 -15.14 -9.47
C ILE A 333 10.97 -13.97 -8.60
N ILE A 334 11.27 -12.83 -9.22
CA ILE A 334 11.76 -11.63 -8.54
C ILE A 334 10.76 -11.17 -7.47
N ASN A 335 9.49 -10.99 -7.85
CA ASN A 335 8.45 -10.52 -6.94
C ASN A 335 8.29 -11.48 -5.74
N ALA A 336 8.41 -12.79 -5.96
CA ALA A 336 8.35 -13.77 -4.89
C ALA A 336 9.55 -13.65 -3.93
N CYS A 337 10.77 -13.46 -4.46
CA CYS A 337 11.96 -13.26 -3.63
C CYS A 337 11.87 -11.97 -2.80
N GLU A 338 11.41 -10.86 -3.38
CA GLU A 338 11.27 -9.57 -2.66
C GLU A 338 10.19 -9.63 -1.57
N GLN A 339 9.08 -10.33 -1.80
CA GLN A 339 8.04 -10.52 -0.79
C GLN A 339 8.50 -11.35 0.41
N LEU A 340 9.44 -12.28 0.21
CA LEU A 340 10.05 -13.05 1.30
C LEU A 340 10.99 -12.19 2.15
N TYR A 341 11.54 -11.10 1.59
CA TYR A 341 12.52 -10.23 2.24
C TYR A 341 12.20 -8.74 2.02
N PRO A 342 11.18 -8.19 2.71
CA PRO A 342 10.87 -6.78 2.65
C PRO A 342 12.09 -5.90 2.95
N GLY A 343 12.30 -4.86 2.15
CA GLY A 343 13.47 -3.97 2.22
C GLY A 343 14.66 -4.40 1.37
N TYR A 344 14.64 -5.61 0.80
CA TYR A 344 15.59 -6.02 -0.23
C TYR A 344 15.00 -5.82 -1.62
N LYS A 345 15.86 -5.42 -2.56
CA LYS A 345 15.49 -5.13 -3.95
C LYS A 345 16.26 -6.05 -4.89
N PHE A 346 15.61 -6.43 -5.97
CA PHE A 346 16.25 -7.15 -7.06
C PHE A 346 17.36 -6.30 -7.69
N PHE A 347 18.56 -6.86 -7.76
CA PHE A 347 19.70 -6.23 -8.42
C PHE A 347 20.09 -6.97 -9.69
N SER A 348 20.30 -8.29 -9.60
CA SER A 348 20.86 -9.04 -10.71
C SER A 348 20.35 -10.47 -10.76
N TYR A 349 20.44 -11.07 -11.94
CA TYR A 349 20.35 -12.51 -12.07
C TYR A 349 21.45 -13.07 -12.95
N THR A 350 21.79 -14.34 -12.73
CA THR A 350 22.73 -15.10 -13.55
C THR A 350 22.16 -16.45 -13.97
N ASN A 351 22.78 -17.07 -14.96
CA ASN A 351 22.48 -18.44 -15.40
C ASN A 351 20.99 -18.66 -15.76
N PHE A 352 20.35 -17.68 -16.40
CA PHE A 352 18.98 -17.84 -16.86
C PHE A 352 18.93 -18.87 -17.99
N LYS A 353 18.14 -19.93 -17.81
CA LYS A 353 17.93 -21.00 -18.79
C LYS A 353 16.45 -21.14 -19.12
N PHE A 354 16.14 -21.08 -20.41
CA PHE A 354 14.85 -21.43 -20.98
C PHE A 354 14.87 -22.89 -21.44
N PHE A 355 13.92 -23.70 -20.96
CA PHE A 355 13.79 -25.10 -21.38
C PHE A 355 12.58 -25.31 -22.28
N LYS A 356 11.40 -24.87 -21.83
CA LYS A 356 10.15 -24.92 -22.60
C LYS A 356 9.23 -23.78 -22.19
N GLY A 357 8.74 -23.06 -23.19
CA GLY A 357 7.76 -21.99 -22.98
C GLY A 357 6.45 -22.50 -22.35
N ILE A 358 5.74 -21.61 -21.68
CA ILE A 358 4.39 -21.85 -21.20
C ILE A 358 3.42 -21.35 -22.27
N ILE A 359 2.75 -22.28 -22.94
CA ILE A 359 1.84 -22.00 -24.06
C ILE A 359 0.40 -22.15 -23.56
N PHE A 360 -0.43 -21.14 -23.81
CA PHE A 360 -1.83 -21.12 -23.42
C PHE A 360 -2.69 -21.75 -24.50
N ASN A 361 -2.65 -23.08 -24.57
CA ASN A 361 -3.48 -23.89 -25.44
C ASN A 361 -4.03 -25.11 -24.67
N HIS A 362 -4.54 -26.11 -25.37
CA HIS A 362 -5.09 -27.33 -24.76
C HIS A 362 -4.08 -28.14 -23.92
N THR A 363 -2.78 -27.86 -24.03
CA THR A 363 -1.70 -28.50 -23.23
C THR A 363 -1.31 -27.73 -21.97
N LEU A 364 -1.97 -26.60 -21.67
CA LEU A 364 -1.68 -25.77 -20.50
C LEU A 364 -1.85 -26.59 -19.21
N ALA A 365 -0.87 -26.51 -18.30
CA ALA A 365 -0.92 -27.24 -17.05
C ALA A 365 -1.94 -26.61 -16.07
N ARG A 366 -2.58 -27.44 -15.25
CA ARG A 366 -3.51 -26.97 -14.20
C ARG A 366 -2.82 -26.11 -13.13
N GLU A 367 -1.54 -26.39 -12.87
CA GLU A 367 -0.75 -25.73 -11.83
C GLU A 367 0.72 -25.68 -12.24
N TYR A 368 1.34 -24.53 -11.96
CA TYR A 368 2.78 -24.28 -12.07
C TYR A 368 3.37 -24.11 -10.67
N ILE A 369 4.58 -24.63 -10.49
CA ILE A 369 5.30 -24.63 -9.23
C ILE A 369 6.54 -23.76 -9.38
N LEU A 370 6.67 -22.75 -8.54
CA LEU A 370 7.90 -22.00 -8.32
C LEU A 370 8.58 -22.55 -7.06
N ASP A 371 9.76 -23.15 -7.23
CA ASP A 371 10.65 -23.49 -6.12
C ASP A 371 11.74 -22.43 -6.01
N LEU A 372 11.90 -21.89 -4.80
CA LEU A 372 12.96 -20.97 -4.44
C LEU A 372 13.83 -21.65 -3.38
N LYS A 373 15.14 -21.69 -3.62
CA LYS A 373 16.11 -22.19 -2.66
C LYS A 373 17.09 -21.06 -2.38
N GLU A 374 17.16 -20.61 -1.14
CA GLU A 374 18.23 -19.70 -0.70
C GLU A 374 19.56 -20.45 -0.82
N ILE A 375 20.54 -19.83 -1.49
CA ILE A 375 21.87 -20.41 -1.70
C ILE A 375 22.96 -19.64 -0.95
N ALA A 376 22.75 -18.35 -0.69
CA ALA A 376 23.63 -17.56 0.15
C ALA A 376 22.89 -16.39 0.82
N LYS A 377 23.35 -16.01 2.00
CA LYS A 377 23.05 -14.77 2.70
C LYS A 377 24.36 -14.20 3.18
N THR A 378 24.66 -12.99 2.78
CA THR A 378 25.98 -12.39 3.00
C THR A 378 25.89 -11.22 3.96
N ASN A 379 26.95 -11.01 4.73
CA ASN A 379 27.02 -9.93 5.73
C ASN A 379 26.97 -8.53 5.11
N ASP A 380 27.31 -8.40 3.82
CA ASP A 380 27.20 -7.16 3.03
C ASP A 380 25.74 -6.81 2.64
N GLY A 381 24.75 -7.57 3.13
CA GLY A 381 23.34 -7.27 2.93
C GLY A 381 22.79 -7.77 1.59
N SER A 382 23.26 -8.92 1.11
CA SER A 382 22.72 -9.58 -0.08
C SER A 382 22.15 -10.97 0.20
N ILE A 383 21.18 -11.38 -0.63
CA ILE A 383 20.52 -12.69 -0.56
C ILE A 383 20.49 -13.27 -1.96
N GLU A 384 20.92 -14.52 -2.09
CA GLU A 384 20.94 -15.21 -3.37
C GLU A 384 20.01 -16.42 -3.35
N PHE A 385 19.31 -16.63 -4.46
CA PHE A 385 18.37 -17.74 -4.66
C PHE A 385 18.69 -18.51 -5.93
N GLU A 386 18.57 -19.83 -5.88
CA GLU A 386 18.26 -20.64 -7.06
C GLU A 386 16.74 -20.77 -7.19
N ALA A 387 16.20 -20.39 -8.35
CA ALA A 387 14.79 -20.44 -8.65
C ALA A 387 14.49 -21.36 -9.83
N LYS A 388 13.40 -22.13 -9.75
CA LYS A 388 12.91 -23.01 -10.82
C LYS A 388 11.40 -22.89 -10.95
N ILE A 389 10.92 -22.68 -12.18
CA ILE A 389 9.50 -22.82 -12.53
C ILE A 389 9.31 -24.16 -13.24
N ARG A 390 8.39 -24.98 -12.74
CA ARG A 390 8.16 -26.34 -13.23
C ARG A 390 6.69 -26.76 -13.15
N THR A 391 6.34 -27.80 -13.89
CA THR A 391 5.04 -28.48 -13.81
C THR A 391 5.23 -29.94 -13.42
N LYS A 392 4.24 -30.57 -12.81
CA LYS A 392 4.29 -32.01 -12.48
C LYS A 392 3.98 -32.82 -13.73
N LYS A 393 4.78 -33.86 -14.02
CA LYS A 393 4.47 -34.83 -15.08
C LYS A 393 3.53 -35.91 -14.55
N GLN A 394 2.56 -36.33 -15.34
CA GLN A 394 1.81 -37.57 -15.07
C GLN A 394 2.72 -38.76 -15.43
N GLU A 395 2.81 -39.75 -14.53
CA GLU A 395 3.46 -41.06 -14.75
C GLU A 395 4.87 -41.00 -15.40
N SER A 396 5.84 -40.38 -14.71
CA SER A 396 7.24 -40.34 -15.18
C SER A 396 8.25 -40.59 -14.06
N LYS A 397 9.36 -41.26 -14.40
CA LYS A 397 10.54 -41.40 -13.51
C LYS A 397 11.16 -40.04 -13.14
N ILE A 398 10.97 -39.00 -13.97
CA ILE A 398 11.33 -37.62 -13.65
C ILE A 398 10.02 -36.86 -13.36
N PRO A 399 9.68 -36.58 -12.09
CA PRO A 399 8.33 -36.16 -11.73
C PRO A 399 7.96 -34.74 -12.16
N TYR A 400 8.90 -33.98 -12.73
CA TYR A 400 8.70 -32.59 -13.11
C TYR A 400 9.21 -32.27 -14.50
N HIS A 401 8.53 -31.36 -15.17
CA HIS A 401 8.98 -30.67 -16.38
C HIS A 401 9.44 -29.27 -15.99
N GLU A 402 10.71 -28.94 -16.21
CA GLU A 402 11.25 -27.61 -15.93
C GLU A 402 10.99 -26.66 -17.11
N HIS A 403 10.57 -25.44 -16.81
CA HIS A 403 10.32 -24.39 -17.81
C HIS A 403 11.45 -23.35 -17.80
N TYR A 404 11.80 -22.88 -16.60
CA TYR A 404 12.79 -21.83 -16.41
C TYR A 404 13.65 -22.12 -15.17
N ARG A 405 14.93 -21.74 -15.24
CA ARG A 405 15.86 -21.72 -14.10
C ARG A 405 16.67 -20.44 -14.10
N VAL A 406 16.94 -19.89 -12.93
CA VAL A 406 17.72 -18.66 -12.77
C VAL A 406 18.30 -18.57 -11.37
N HIS A 407 19.44 -17.90 -11.24
CA HIS A 407 20.01 -17.49 -9.95
C HIS A 407 19.74 -16.00 -9.73
N ILE A 408 19.04 -15.65 -8.66
CA ILE A 408 18.63 -14.27 -8.34
C ILE A 408 19.48 -13.73 -7.20
N LYS A 409 19.87 -12.46 -7.29
CA LYS A 409 20.49 -11.71 -6.20
C LYS A 409 19.64 -10.51 -5.81
N LEU A 410 19.28 -10.45 -4.54
CA LEU A 410 18.69 -9.29 -3.89
C LEU A 410 19.74 -8.56 -3.06
N VAL A 411 19.61 -7.24 -2.94
CA VAL A 411 20.47 -6.37 -2.13
C VAL A 411 19.63 -5.36 -1.36
N ARG A 412 20.11 -4.86 -0.22
CA ARG A 412 19.46 -3.73 0.47
C ARG A 412 19.57 -2.43 -0.31
N GLU A 413 20.77 -2.15 -0.79
CA GLU A 413 21.11 -0.95 -1.54
C GLU A 413 21.58 -1.34 -2.93
N ILE A 414 20.92 -0.76 -3.94
CA ILE A 414 21.31 -0.97 -5.33
C ILE A 414 22.65 -0.24 -5.57
N PRO A 415 23.68 -0.93 -6.09
CA PRO A 415 24.96 -0.30 -6.44
C PRO A 415 24.78 0.85 -7.44
N SER A 416 25.69 1.82 -7.42
CA SER A 416 25.70 2.93 -8.38
C SER A 416 25.77 2.43 -9.82
N ALA A 417 24.94 3.03 -10.68
CA ALA A 417 24.89 2.70 -12.10
C ALA A 417 26.21 3.07 -12.80
N PRO A 418 26.81 2.16 -13.59
CA PRO A 418 27.89 2.53 -14.49
C PRO A 418 27.39 3.38 -15.66
N THR A 419 28.30 4.13 -16.28
CA THR A 419 28.05 4.84 -17.54
C THR A 419 28.41 3.95 -18.73
N TYR A 420 27.56 3.96 -19.76
CA TYR A 420 27.82 3.31 -21.03
C TYR A 420 28.63 4.26 -21.93
N GLU A 421 29.94 4.05 -21.98
CA GLU A 421 30.87 4.92 -22.73
C GLU A 421 30.61 4.94 -24.25
N ASN A 422 30.05 3.85 -24.79
CA ASN A 422 29.73 3.73 -26.21
C ASN A 422 28.29 4.17 -26.54
N ALA A 423 27.64 4.94 -25.67
CA ALA A 423 26.33 5.50 -25.94
C ALA A 423 26.39 6.39 -27.19
N ASN A 424 25.62 6.02 -28.21
CA ASN A 424 25.43 6.85 -29.39
C ASN A 424 23.93 7.06 -29.55
N VAL A 425 23.49 8.30 -29.32
CA VAL A 425 22.08 8.72 -29.44
C VAL A 425 21.91 9.74 -30.56
N GLU A 426 22.95 9.95 -31.36
CA GLU A 426 22.91 10.83 -32.53
C GLU A 426 22.15 10.15 -33.67
N GLU A 427 21.28 10.89 -34.33
CA GLU A 427 20.46 10.37 -35.41
C GLU A 427 21.29 10.25 -36.70
N ASP A 428 21.47 9.03 -37.21
CA ASP A 428 22.00 8.83 -38.55
C ASP A 428 20.89 9.13 -39.57
N SER A 429 20.95 10.30 -40.22
CA SER A 429 19.96 10.75 -41.21
C SER A 429 19.66 9.76 -42.34
N LYS A 430 20.52 8.77 -42.62
CA LYS A 430 20.30 7.74 -43.64
C LYS A 430 19.55 6.51 -43.13
N ILE A 431 19.50 6.33 -41.81
CA ILE A 431 18.96 5.15 -41.12
C ILE A 431 17.74 5.54 -40.29
N THR A 432 17.67 6.81 -39.86
CA THR A 432 16.68 7.31 -38.93
C THR A 432 15.32 7.37 -39.60
N GLU A 433 14.60 6.26 -39.48
CA GLU A 433 13.21 6.15 -39.88
C GLU A 433 12.35 5.86 -38.66
N LYS A 434 11.14 6.42 -38.64
CA LYS A 434 10.14 5.99 -37.67
C LYS A 434 9.86 4.53 -37.95
N ILE A 435 9.95 3.70 -36.92
CA ILE A 435 9.56 2.31 -37.04
C ILE A 435 8.05 2.28 -37.25
N PRO A 436 7.55 1.84 -38.42
CA PRO A 436 6.12 1.84 -38.68
C PRO A 436 5.43 0.86 -37.72
N SER A 437 4.17 1.12 -37.36
CA SER A 437 3.39 0.19 -36.53
C SER A 437 3.26 -1.20 -37.17
N SER A 438 3.45 -1.30 -38.49
CA SER A 438 3.55 -2.56 -39.23
C SER A 438 4.71 -3.46 -38.78
N LEU A 439 5.81 -2.93 -38.23
CA LEU A 439 6.86 -3.76 -37.61
C LEU A 439 6.37 -4.45 -36.33
N TYR A 440 5.19 -4.15 -35.84
CA TYR A 440 4.49 -4.90 -34.80
C TYR A 440 3.18 -5.55 -35.28
N GLN A 441 2.74 -5.27 -36.51
CA GLN A 441 1.38 -5.58 -37.00
C GLN A 441 1.34 -6.30 -38.36
N SER A 442 2.44 -6.43 -39.11
CA SER A 442 2.44 -7.13 -40.41
C SER A 442 2.72 -8.62 -40.27
N GLU A 443 2.10 -9.42 -41.14
CA GLU A 443 2.42 -10.85 -41.31
C GLU A 443 3.89 -11.07 -41.74
N GLU A 444 4.56 -10.01 -42.21
CA GLU A 444 5.96 -9.98 -42.62
C GLU A 444 6.94 -9.51 -41.52
N SER A 445 6.43 -9.15 -40.32
CA SER A 445 7.27 -8.66 -39.22
C SER A 445 7.96 -9.78 -38.43
N SER A 446 9.21 -9.55 -38.02
CA SER A 446 9.94 -10.43 -37.11
C SER A 446 9.46 -10.37 -35.65
N LEU A 447 8.73 -9.33 -35.25
CA LEU A 447 8.22 -9.16 -33.89
C LEU A 447 6.80 -9.72 -33.78
N PHE A 448 6.49 -10.36 -32.65
CA PHE A 448 5.21 -11.05 -32.41
C PHE A 448 4.39 -10.40 -31.28
N HIS A 449 4.68 -9.11 -31.02
CA HIS A 449 4.26 -8.37 -29.84
C HIS A 449 3.12 -7.39 -30.15
N GLY A 450 2.06 -7.41 -29.34
CA GLY A 450 0.95 -6.46 -29.35
C GLY A 450 1.16 -5.24 -28.43
N PRO A 451 0.14 -4.37 -28.31
CA PRO A 451 0.24 -3.05 -27.66
C PRO A 451 0.89 -3.02 -26.28
N SER A 452 0.67 -4.03 -25.43
CA SER A 452 1.28 -4.09 -24.09
C SER A 452 2.81 -4.07 -24.09
N PHE A 453 3.44 -4.43 -25.22
CA PHE A 453 4.89 -4.53 -25.38
C PHE A 453 5.46 -3.54 -26.42
N TRP A 454 4.63 -2.66 -26.97
CA TRP A 454 5.11 -1.66 -27.93
C TRP A 454 5.92 -0.57 -27.22
N GLY A 455 7.09 -0.27 -27.77
CA GLY A 455 7.92 0.76 -27.17
C GLY A 455 9.09 1.25 -28.00
N VAL A 456 9.53 0.52 -29.03
CA VAL A 456 10.53 1.04 -29.97
C VAL A 456 9.86 2.13 -30.80
N LYS A 457 10.38 3.36 -30.73
CA LYS A 457 9.83 4.50 -31.48
C LYS A 457 10.63 4.76 -32.75
N ARG A 458 11.96 4.70 -32.64
CA ARG A 458 12.91 5.03 -33.72
C ARG A 458 14.18 4.22 -33.58
N VAL A 459 14.78 3.83 -34.70
CA VAL A 459 16.16 3.36 -34.75
C VAL A 459 17.05 4.56 -35.07
N LEU A 460 18.05 4.83 -34.23
CA LEU A 460 18.93 6.00 -34.36
C LEU A 460 20.20 5.65 -35.13
N ASN A 461 20.75 4.46 -34.83
CA ASN A 461 21.98 3.96 -35.43
C ASN A 461 21.84 2.46 -35.69
N LEU A 462 22.34 2.01 -36.85
CA LEU A 462 22.27 0.61 -37.25
C LEU A 462 23.51 0.22 -38.06
N THR A 463 24.23 -0.78 -37.57
CA THR A 463 25.36 -1.42 -38.26
C THR A 463 25.19 -2.93 -38.15
N PRO A 464 25.92 -3.77 -38.92
CA PRO A 464 25.83 -5.22 -38.82
C PRO A 464 26.10 -5.79 -37.41
N THR A 465 26.75 -5.02 -36.54
CA THR A 465 27.13 -5.45 -35.19
C THR A 465 26.52 -4.61 -34.07
N LYS A 466 25.79 -3.54 -34.36
CA LYS A 466 25.22 -2.66 -33.34
C LYS A 466 23.93 -2.00 -33.79
N ILE A 467 22.99 -1.88 -32.88
CA ILE A 467 21.78 -1.07 -33.05
C ILE A 467 21.57 -0.21 -31.80
N THR A 468 21.18 1.04 -31.99
CA THR A 468 20.64 1.86 -30.90
C THR A 468 19.26 2.36 -31.28
N ALA A 469 18.29 2.12 -30.40
CA ALA A 469 16.90 2.49 -30.57
C ALA A 469 16.41 3.41 -29.46
N ALA A 470 15.67 4.45 -29.83
CA ALA A 470 14.91 5.27 -28.89
C ALA A 470 13.58 4.58 -28.57
N CYS A 471 13.33 4.41 -27.28
CA CYS A 471 12.19 3.69 -26.75
C CYS A 471 11.38 4.58 -25.79
N ALA A 472 10.07 4.38 -25.77
CA ALA A 472 9.19 4.94 -24.75
C ALA A 472 8.01 3.99 -24.57
N TRP A 473 7.78 3.56 -23.34
CA TRP A 473 6.73 2.59 -23.01
C TRP A 473 5.65 3.24 -22.14
N SER A 474 4.39 3.05 -22.53
CA SER A 474 3.23 3.54 -21.79
C SER A 474 2.76 2.49 -20.80
N SER A 475 2.41 2.89 -19.58
CA SER A 475 1.90 1.96 -18.58
C SER A 475 0.61 1.29 -19.04
N ILE A 476 0.48 0.01 -18.71
CA ILE A 476 -0.76 -0.75 -18.85
C ILE A 476 -1.46 -0.84 -17.48
N SER A 477 -2.79 -0.90 -17.47
CA SER A 477 -3.56 -0.95 -16.22
C SER A 477 -3.25 -2.20 -15.39
N ASP A 478 -3.47 -2.14 -14.07
CA ASP A 478 -3.29 -3.31 -13.18
C ASP A 478 -4.14 -4.51 -13.64
N ARG A 479 -5.33 -4.24 -14.19
CA ARG A 479 -6.19 -5.26 -14.80
C ARG A 479 -5.51 -5.92 -16.00
N GLN A 480 -4.84 -5.15 -16.85
CA GLN A 480 -4.11 -5.66 -18.02
C GLN A 480 -2.88 -6.47 -17.59
N GLN A 481 -2.17 -6.04 -16.54
CA GLN A 481 -1.00 -6.72 -15.98
C GLN A 481 -1.36 -8.08 -15.35
N GLY A 482 -2.57 -8.20 -14.80
CA GLY A 482 -3.07 -9.46 -14.24
C GLY A 482 -2.19 -9.98 -13.09
N GLN A 483 -1.72 -11.22 -13.21
CA GLN A 483 -0.90 -11.86 -12.16
C GLN A 483 0.60 -11.49 -12.23
N PHE A 484 0.98 -10.55 -13.09
CA PHE A 484 2.37 -10.13 -13.32
C PHE A 484 2.52 -8.61 -13.15
N PRO A 485 2.35 -8.11 -11.91
CA PRO A 485 2.41 -6.68 -11.63
C PRO A 485 3.84 -6.15 -11.75
N ILE A 486 3.94 -4.89 -12.16
CA ILE A 486 5.18 -4.10 -12.12
C ILE A 486 5.47 -3.75 -10.66
N GLN A 487 6.66 -4.12 -10.20
CA GLN A 487 7.19 -3.78 -8.87
C GLN A 487 8.56 -3.12 -9.06
N ASN A 488 9.61 -3.60 -8.39
CA ASN A 488 10.98 -3.20 -8.66
C ASN A 488 11.54 -3.78 -9.96
N PHE A 489 10.77 -4.53 -10.73
CA PHE A 489 11.14 -5.02 -12.06
C PHE A 489 9.95 -4.87 -13.00
N ASN A 490 10.18 -4.28 -14.17
CA ASN A 490 9.16 -4.14 -15.21
C ASN A 490 9.37 -5.23 -16.29
N PRO A 491 8.56 -6.31 -16.31
CA PRO A 491 8.75 -7.40 -17.27
C PRO A 491 8.43 -6.98 -18.71
N TYR A 492 7.54 -6.01 -18.92
CA TYR A 492 7.13 -5.52 -20.25
C TYR A 492 8.26 -4.71 -20.90
N ILE A 493 8.88 -3.79 -20.14
CA ILE A 493 10.06 -3.06 -20.61
C ILE A 493 11.25 -4.02 -20.77
N ALA A 494 11.40 -5.00 -19.89
CA ALA A 494 12.46 -6.00 -20.02
C ALA A 494 12.33 -6.78 -21.34
N ASP A 495 11.11 -7.15 -21.75
CA ASP A 495 10.87 -7.84 -23.01
C ASP A 495 11.14 -6.95 -24.23
N LEU A 496 10.60 -5.72 -24.18
CA LEU A 496 10.80 -4.67 -25.17
C LEU A 496 12.27 -4.42 -25.53
N LYS A 497 13.18 -4.51 -24.55
CA LYS A 497 14.63 -4.34 -24.79
C LYS A 497 15.19 -5.34 -25.81
N THR A 498 14.58 -6.51 -25.96
CA THR A 498 15.03 -7.52 -26.92
C THR A 498 14.62 -7.18 -28.36
N HIS A 499 13.67 -6.25 -28.56
CA HIS A 499 13.16 -5.91 -29.89
C HIS A 499 14.23 -5.26 -30.78
N ALA A 500 15.12 -4.44 -30.21
CA ALA A 500 16.23 -3.87 -30.96
C ALA A 500 17.11 -4.97 -31.55
N THR A 501 17.42 -6.01 -30.77
CA THR A 501 18.12 -7.20 -31.25
C THR A 501 17.36 -7.90 -32.38
N GLY A 502 16.04 -8.07 -32.24
CA GLY A 502 15.20 -8.65 -33.30
C GLY A 502 15.24 -7.86 -34.61
N ILE A 503 15.20 -6.52 -34.52
CA ILE A 503 15.30 -5.61 -35.67
C ILE A 503 16.67 -5.75 -36.35
N LEU A 504 17.76 -5.74 -35.58
CA LEU A 504 19.13 -5.93 -36.10
C LEU A 504 19.24 -7.25 -36.90
N ILE A 505 18.79 -8.35 -36.30
CA ILE A 505 18.89 -9.68 -36.90
C ILE A 505 18.02 -9.78 -38.15
N TYR A 506 16.79 -9.28 -38.09
CA TYR A 506 15.92 -9.29 -39.26
C TYR A 506 16.51 -8.45 -40.40
N TYR A 507 16.96 -7.23 -40.13
CA TYR A 507 17.47 -6.31 -41.15
C TYR A 507 18.69 -6.87 -41.89
N PHE A 508 19.69 -7.39 -41.17
CA PHE A 508 20.95 -7.87 -41.77
C PHE A 508 20.96 -9.35 -42.13
N HIS A 509 20.09 -10.18 -41.55
CA HIS A 509 20.14 -11.62 -41.71
C HIS A 509 18.85 -12.27 -42.19
N GLN A 510 17.74 -11.53 -42.26
CA GLN A 510 16.45 -12.06 -42.71
C GLN A 510 16.03 -13.31 -41.90
N GLU A 511 16.22 -13.23 -40.58
CA GLU A 511 15.94 -14.29 -39.61
C GLU A 511 15.11 -13.75 -38.45
N GLU A 512 14.40 -14.64 -37.77
CA GLU A 512 13.62 -14.32 -36.58
C GLU A 512 14.32 -14.78 -35.31
N LEU A 513 14.08 -14.07 -34.20
CA LEU A 513 14.79 -14.27 -32.94
C LEU A 513 13.83 -14.71 -31.83
N LEU A 514 14.20 -15.76 -31.10
CA LEU A 514 13.56 -16.13 -29.83
C LEU A 514 14.57 -16.16 -28.68
N PRO A 515 14.19 -15.74 -27.47
CA PRO A 515 15.07 -15.78 -26.29
C PRO A 515 15.41 -17.23 -25.90
N ALA A 516 16.65 -17.47 -25.49
CA ALA A 516 17.10 -18.81 -25.07
C ALA A 516 17.76 -18.82 -23.69
N GLN A 517 18.78 -18.00 -23.47
CA GLN A 517 19.48 -17.94 -22.18
C GLN A 517 20.11 -16.58 -21.97
N SER A 518 20.53 -16.31 -20.75
CA SER A 518 21.30 -15.12 -20.42
C SER A 518 22.30 -15.46 -19.33
N GLU A 519 23.54 -15.05 -19.54
CA GLU A 519 24.60 -15.25 -18.54
C GLU A 519 24.40 -14.32 -17.34
N LYS A 520 24.17 -13.03 -17.59
CA LYS A 520 24.00 -12.03 -16.54
C LYS A 520 23.05 -10.90 -16.93
N PHE A 521 22.19 -10.52 -16.00
CA PHE A 521 21.39 -9.29 -16.04
C PHE A 521 21.63 -8.48 -14.78
N GLU A 522 21.77 -7.16 -14.92
CA GLU A 522 21.87 -6.22 -13.80
C GLU A 522 20.89 -5.06 -14.01
N GLN A 523 20.26 -4.61 -12.92
CA GLN A 523 19.38 -3.46 -12.90
C GLN A 523 19.82 -2.49 -11.80
N PHE A 524 20.06 -1.24 -12.21
CA PHE A 524 20.53 -0.16 -11.35
C PHE A 524 19.43 0.85 -11.06
N ALA A 525 18.47 1.00 -11.97
CA ALA A 525 17.33 1.89 -11.79
C ALA A 525 16.11 1.42 -12.60
N MET A 526 14.92 1.78 -12.12
CA MET A 526 13.68 1.63 -12.88
C MET A 526 13.58 2.74 -13.93
N ILE A 527 12.97 2.41 -15.07
CA ILE A 527 12.65 3.37 -16.12
C ILE A 527 11.25 3.93 -15.84
N PRO A 528 11.08 5.25 -15.66
CA PRO A 528 9.77 5.84 -15.45
C PRO A 528 8.85 5.63 -16.65
N ALA A 529 7.57 5.40 -16.41
CA ALA A 529 6.60 5.20 -17.48
C ALA A 529 6.44 6.48 -18.31
N GLY A 530 6.39 6.33 -19.64
CA GLY A 530 6.24 7.45 -20.58
C GLY A 530 7.54 8.22 -20.87
N GLU A 531 8.62 8.00 -20.13
CA GLU A 531 9.90 8.63 -20.42
C GLU A 531 10.63 7.96 -21.59
N THR A 532 11.43 8.76 -22.30
CA THR A 532 12.28 8.25 -23.37
C THR A 532 13.55 7.66 -22.78
N PHE A 533 13.88 6.45 -23.20
CA PHE A 533 15.12 5.76 -22.87
C PHE A 533 15.70 5.11 -24.13
N TYR A 534 16.95 4.68 -24.06
CA TYR A 534 17.66 4.13 -25.22
C TYR A 534 18.06 2.68 -24.95
N VAL A 535 17.91 1.85 -25.97
CA VAL A 535 18.36 0.46 -25.97
C VAL A 535 19.45 0.32 -27.02
N SER A 536 20.68 0.08 -26.56
CA SER A 536 21.84 -0.21 -27.40
C SER A 536 22.16 -1.70 -27.33
N THR A 537 22.10 -2.40 -28.45
CA THR A 537 22.46 -3.82 -28.56
C THR A 537 23.75 -3.96 -29.35
N GLU A 538 24.70 -4.75 -28.82
CA GLU A 538 25.97 -5.08 -29.46
C GLU A 538 26.06 -6.59 -29.75
N LEU A 539 26.22 -6.96 -31.02
CA LEU A 539 26.44 -8.34 -31.44
C LEU A 539 27.86 -8.79 -31.11
N LYS A 540 27.96 -9.81 -30.26
CA LYS A 540 29.26 -10.40 -29.87
C LYS A 540 29.61 -11.60 -30.74
N SER A 541 28.63 -12.45 -31.05
CA SER A 541 28.82 -13.56 -31.98
C SER A 541 27.52 -14.06 -32.58
N LYS A 542 27.62 -14.67 -33.76
CA LYS A 542 26.55 -15.43 -34.43
C LYS A 542 27.16 -16.74 -34.93
N VAL A 543 26.78 -17.86 -34.34
CA VAL A 543 27.31 -19.19 -34.69
C VAL A 543 26.17 -20.20 -34.76
N ASN A 544 26.04 -20.87 -35.91
CA ASN A 544 24.91 -21.75 -36.21
C ASN A 544 23.58 -21.02 -36.00
N LYS A 545 22.67 -21.60 -35.20
CA LYS A 545 21.38 -21.00 -34.82
C LYS A 545 21.44 -20.09 -33.60
N ASN A 546 22.62 -19.71 -33.12
CA ASN A 546 22.75 -18.93 -31.89
C ASN A 546 23.31 -17.55 -32.17
N VAL A 547 22.69 -16.54 -31.57
CA VAL A 547 23.22 -15.18 -31.48
C VAL A 547 23.54 -14.86 -30.03
N ILE A 548 24.68 -14.21 -29.78
CA ILE A 548 25.05 -13.69 -28.46
C ILE A 548 25.24 -12.18 -28.59
N VAL A 549 24.54 -11.43 -27.76
CA VAL A 549 24.57 -9.97 -27.72
C VAL A 549 24.68 -9.46 -26.29
N ASP A 550 25.22 -8.25 -26.15
CA ASP A 550 25.00 -7.43 -24.96
C ASP A 550 23.88 -6.43 -25.25
N ILE A 551 22.97 -6.21 -24.30
CA ILE A 551 21.86 -5.25 -24.44
C ILE A 551 21.96 -4.27 -23.28
N ILE A 552 22.20 -3.00 -23.58
CA ILE A 552 22.42 -1.94 -22.61
C ILE A 552 21.26 -0.96 -22.70
N THR A 553 20.58 -0.71 -21.58
CA THR A 553 19.50 0.27 -21.49
C THR A 553 19.97 1.48 -20.71
N HIS A 554 19.90 2.66 -21.30
CA HIS A 554 20.49 3.87 -20.74
C HIS A 554 19.66 5.14 -21.03
N ASN A 555 19.93 6.21 -20.29
CA ASN A 555 19.41 7.54 -20.60
C ASN A 555 20.24 8.20 -21.72
N ARG A 556 19.97 9.48 -22.02
CA ARG A 556 20.68 10.20 -23.10
C ARG A 556 22.17 10.36 -22.81
N GLU A 557 22.53 10.56 -21.55
CA GLU A 557 23.89 10.75 -21.06
C GLU A 557 24.67 9.43 -20.91
N GLY A 558 24.04 8.29 -21.23
CA GLY A 558 24.66 6.96 -21.13
C GLY A 558 24.59 6.33 -19.74
N GLN A 559 23.95 6.95 -18.75
CA GLN A 559 23.73 6.33 -17.44
C GLN A 559 22.83 5.10 -17.59
N ILE A 560 23.31 3.95 -17.12
CA ILE A 560 22.66 2.66 -17.34
C ILE A 560 21.49 2.46 -16.37
N TYR A 561 20.30 2.16 -16.89
CA TYR A 561 19.18 1.64 -16.10
C TYR A 561 19.35 0.14 -15.83
N SER A 562 19.71 -0.61 -16.87
CA SER A 562 19.93 -2.06 -16.79
C SER A 562 20.80 -2.55 -17.94
N ARG A 563 21.44 -3.71 -17.78
CA ARG A 563 22.17 -4.36 -18.87
C ARG A 563 22.03 -5.89 -18.83
N TRP A 564 21.98 -6.46 -20.02
CA TRP A 564 22.23 -7.87 -20.27
C TRP A 564 23.63 -8.04 -20.84
N LEU A 565 24.40 -8.94 -20.24
CA LEU A 565 25.71 -9.34 -20.73
C LEU A 565 25.63 -10.82 -21.13
N GLY A 566 26.02 -11.13 -22.38
CA GLY A 566 25.94 -12.49 -22.92
C GLY A 566 24.50 -13.00 -23.05
N TRP A 567 23.56 -12.13 -23.48
CA TRP A 567 22.21 -12.57 -23.80
C TRP A 567 22.25 -13.39 -25.08
N LYS A 568 21.64 -14.58 -25.04
CA LYS A 568 21.63 -15.51 -26.16
C LYS A 568 20.22 -15.72 -26.66
N GLY A 569 20.06 -15.52 -27.96
CA GLY A 569 18.85 -15.89 -28.69
C GLY A 569 19.10 -17.02 -29.68
N THR A 570 18.02 -17.72 -30.01
CA THR A 570 18.00 -18.71 -31.09
C THR A 570 17.37 -18.06 -32.31
N ILE A 571 18.01 -18.21 -33.46
CA ILE A 571 17.56 -17.67 -34.75
C ILE A 571 16.90 -18.74 -35.61
N TYR A 572 15.87 -18.34 -36.35
CA TYR A 572 15.05 -19.20 -37.21
C TYR A 572 14.84 -18.55 -38.58
N PRO A 573 14.72 -19.33 -39.66
CA PRO A 573 14.21 -18.83 -40.94
C PRO A 573 12.84 -18.16 -40.76
N ILE A 574 12.58 -17.10 -41.53
CA ILE A 574 11.29 -16.39 -41.50
C ILE A 574 10.12 -17.38 -41.71
N GLY A 575 9.09 -17.26 -40.88
CA GLY A 575 7.87 -18.07 -40.97
C GLY A 575 8.02 -19.48 -40.38
N SER A 576 9.18 -19.82 -39.80
CA SER A 576 9.45 -21.14 -39.19
C SER A 576 9.38 -21.16 -37.66
N LYS A 577 8.80 -20.12 -37.02
CA LYS A 577 8.44 -20.10 -35.59
C LYS A 577 7.41 -21.20 -35.25
N GLY A 578 7.87 -22.45 -35.17
CA GLY A 578 7.16 -23.51 -34.47
C GLY A 578 7.48 -23.44 -32.98
N ILE A 579 6.45 -23.43 -32.12
CA ILE A 579 6.63 -23.52 -30.66
C ILE A 579 6.79 -24.97 -30.21
#